data_AF-A0A9J6NXR7-F1
#
_entry.id   AF-A0A9J6NXR7-F1
#
_cell.length_a   1.000
_cell.length_b   1.000
_cell.length_c   1.000
_cell.angle_alpha   90.00
_cell.angle_beta   90.00
_cell.angle_gamma   90.00
#
_symmetry.space_group_name_H-M   'P 1'
#
loop_
_entity.id
_entity.type
_entity.pdbx_description
1 polymer ?
#
loop_
_entity_poly.entity_id
_entity_poly.type
_entity_poly.pdbx_seq_one_letter_code
_entity_poly.pdbx_strand_id
1 'polypeptide(L)'
;MEIHYIELPKFKLENKDETTLDKWLRFIEYAAENRNTELLEMADKEEVYRLATNRLKKLSADEIKQQEYYAREKAWLDARSTAAFFEEKERKAEERGLKRGIERGIERGIEKGIEKGIEQGIEKGKIEVARKLLDILDDEIISVKVGISIEEVKRLREE
;
A
#
# COMPACT_ATOMS: atom_id res chain seq x y z
N MET A 1 31.90 36.81 -39.81
CA MET A 1 30.66 36.77 -39.00
C MET A 1 29.76 37.83 -39.57
N GLU A 2 28.64 37.42 -40.13
CA GLU A 2 27.66 38.32 -40.75
C GLU A 2 26.49 38.45 -39.78
N ILE A 3 26.03 39.68 -39.54
CA ILE A 3 24.92 39.98 -38.64
C ILE A 3 23.83 40.65 -39.48
N HIS A 4 22.67 40.02 -39.53
CA HIS A 4 21.49 40.59 -40.17
C HIS A 4 20.59 41.22 -39.11
N TYR A 5 20.14 42.45 -39.37
CA TYR A 5 19.20 43.16 -38.53
C TYR A 5 17.83 43.17 -39.21
N ILE A 6 16.79 42.76 -38.48
CA ILE A 6 15.42 42.69 -38.98
C ILE A 6 14.54 43.57 -38.11
N GLU A 7 13.84 44.52 -38.75
CA GLU A 7 12.84 45.36 -38.12
C GLU A 7 11.44 44.87 -38.47
N LEU A 8 10.81 44.15 -37.54
CA LEU A 8 9.46 43.61 -37.72
C LEU A 8 8.42 44.65 -38.16
N PRO A 9 8.36 45.89 -37.62
CA PRO A 9 7.37 46.88 -38.07
C PRO A 9 7.55 47.34 -39.53
N LYS A 10 8.72 47.11 -40.13
CA LYS A 10 9.01 47.46 -41.53
C LYS A 10 8.74 46.28 -42.48
N PHE A 11 8.41 45.11 -41.95
CA PHE A 11 8.06 43.94 -42.77
C PHE A 11 6.72 44.17 -43.48
N LYS A 12 6.70 43.96 -44.80
CA LYS A 12 5.50 44.01 -45.62
C LYS A 12 5.49 42.81 -46.56
N LEU A 13 4.36 42.11 -46.61
CA LEU A 13 4.15 41.01 -47.53
C LEU A 13 3.83 41.56 -48.92
N GLU A 14 4.85 41.73 -49.75
CA GLU A 14 4.67 42.20 -51.14
C GLU A 14 4.96 41.11 -52.20
N ASN A 15 5.60 40.00 -51.82
CA ASN A 15 6.04 38.98 -52.78
C ASN A 15 5.18 37.71 -52.76
N LYS A 16 4.95 37.14 -53.95
CA LYS A 16 4.22 35.87 -54.17
C LYS A 16 5.01 34.62 -53.77
N ASP A 17 6.34 34.69 -53.77
CA ASP A 17 7.22 33.60 -53.41
C ASP A 17 7.79 33.84 -52.00
N GLU A 18 7.17 33.22 -50.99
CA GLU A 18 7.58 33.37 -49.59
C GLU A 18 8.82 32.52 -49.28
N THR A 19 9.87 33.17 -48.76
CA THR A 19 11.02 32.47 -48.20
C THR A 19 10.71 31.90 -46.81
N THR A 20 11.56 31.00 -46.31
CA THR A 20 11.45 30.49 -44.93
C THR A 20 11.51 31.62 -43.90
N LEU A 21 12.31 32.66 -44.14
CA LEU A 21 12.40 33.82 -43.25
C LEU A 21 11.08 34.60 -43.22
N ASP A 22 10.47 34.85 -44.38
CA ASP A 22 9.19 35.57 -44.48
C ASP A 22 8.08 34.86 -43.70
N LYS A 23 8.02 33.53 -43.80
CA LYS A 23 7.07 32.72 -43.03
C LYS A 23 7.30 32.85 -41.53
N TRP A 24 8.55 32.89 -41.07
CA TRP A 24 8.87 33.09 -39.64
C TRP A 24 8.54 34.50 -39.15
N LEU A 25 8.82 35.53 -39.95
CA LEU A 25 8.46 36.91 -39.59
C LEU A 25 6.94 37.04 -39.46
N ARG A 26 6.19 36.43 -40.38
CA ARG A 26 4.72 36.36 -40.32
C ARG A 26 4.21 35.56 -39.11
N PHE A 27 4.84 34.44 -38.78
CA PHE A 27 4.52 33.69 -37.56
C PHE A 27 4.67 34.56 -36.31
N ILE A 28 5.77 35.33 -36.22
CA ILE A 28 6.05 36.22 -35.09
C ILE A 28 5.05 37.39 -35.04
N GLU A 29 4.69 37.96 -36.18
CA GLU A 29 3.66 38.99 -36.30
C GLU A 29 2.29 38.47 -35.80
N TYR A 30 1.86 37.30 -36.27
CA TYR A 30 0.61 36.68 -35.81
C TYR A 30 0.62 36.35 -34.31
N ALA A 31 1.75 35.92 -33.77
CA ALA A 31 1.93 35.70 -32.34
C ALA A 31 1.82 36.99 -31.53
N ALA A 32 2.41 38.09 -32.01
CA ALA A 32 2.31 39.40 -31.34
C ALA A 32 0.89 39.99 -31.40
N GLU A 33 0.17 39.79 -32.50
CA GLU A 33 -1.20 40.26 -32.72
C GLU A 33 -2.28 39.33 -32.13
N ASN A 34 -1.90 38.21 -31.51
CA ASN A 34 -2.82 37.18 -30.99
C ASN A 34 -3.74 36.56 -32.06
N ARG A 35 -3.26 36.45 -33.30
CA ARG A 35 -3.97 35.87 -34.44
C ARG A 35 -3.93 34.35 -34.42
N ASN A 36 -4.71 33.79 -33.48
CA ASN A 36 -4.66 32.37 -33.13
C ASN A 36 -5.09 31.43 -34.27
N THR A 37 -6.03 31.83 -35.12
CA THR A 37 -6.51 31.01 -36.23
C THR A 37 -5.38 30.77 -37.24
N GLU A 38 -4.68 31.82 -37.61
CA GLU A 38 -3.59 31.78 -38.58
C GLU A 38 -2.37 31.02 -38.04
N LEU A 39 -2.07 31.14 -36.74
CA LEU A 39 -1.03 30.33 -36.07
C LEU A 39 -1.34 28.83 -36.09
N LEU A 40 -2.62 28.47 -35.95
CA LEU A 40 -3.05 27.07 -36.03
C LEU A 40 -2.96 26.56 -37.47
N GLU A 41 -3.39 27.35 -38.46
CA GLU A 41 -3.25 26.98 -39.87
C GLU A 41 -1.78 26.78 -40.28
N MET A 42 -0.86 27.59 -39.77
CA MET A 42 0.58 27.41 -40.00
C MET A 42 1.11 26.14 -39.29
N ALA A 43 0.66 25.89 -38.06
CA ALA A 43 1.03 24.69 -37.30
C ALA A 43 0.53 23.38 -37.94
N ASP A 44 -0.62 23.41 -38.58
CA ASP A 44 -1.18 22.25 -39.30
C ASP A 44 -0.41 21.95 -40.59
N LYS A 45 0.18 22.98 -41.21
CA LYS A 45 0.94 22.85 -42.47
C LYS A 45 2.37 22.37 -42.25
N GLU A 46 3.07 22.87 -41.22
CA GLU A 46 4.47 22.51 -40.98
C GLU A 46 4.77 22.25 -39.48
N GLU A 47 5.49 21.16 -39.19
CA GLU A 47 5.81 20.73 -37.82
C GLU A 47 6.56 21.78 -37.01
N VAL A 48 7.42 22.57 -37.66
CA VAL A 48 8.23 23.58 -36.99
C VAL A 48 7.35 24.68 -36.37
N TYR A 49 6.26 25.07 -37.04
CA TYR A 49 5.30 26.03 -36.51
C TYR A 49 4.44 25.40 -35.41
N ARG A 50 4.11 24.11 -35.49
CA ARG A 50 3.45 23.39 -34.41
C ARG A 50 4.26 23.40 -33.12
N LEU A 51 5.56 23.12 -33.21
CA LEU A 51 6.48 23.18 -32.06
C LEU A 51 6.56 24.60 -31.48
N ALA A 52 6.69 25.61 -32.35
CA ALA A 52 6.73 27.01 -31.95
C ALA A 52 5.41 27.46 -31.28
N THR A 53 4.24 27.12 -31.83
CA THR A 53 2.92 27.43 -31.26
C THR A 53 2.72 26.75 -29.91
N ASN A 54 3.15 25.49 -29.77
CA ASN A 54 3.09 24.80 -28.48
C ASN A 54 4.02 25.43 -27.45
N ARG A 55 5.21 25.89 -27.87
CA ARG A 55 6.13 26.60 -26.99
C ARG A 55 5.56 27.95 -26.58
N LEU A 56 4.98 28.70 -27.51
CA LEU A 56 4.28 29.96 -27.27
C LEU A 56 3.14 29.75 -26.26
N LYS A 57 2.27 28.76 -26.47
CA LYS A 57 1.19 28.41 -25.52
C LYS A 57 1.69 28.10 -24.12
N LYS A 58 2.87 27.47 -23.98
CA LYS A 58 3.49 27.20 -22.67
C LYS A 58 4.05 28.47 -22.03
N LEU A 59 4.65 29.36 -22.82
CA LEU A 59 5.22 30.63 -22.36
C LEU A 59 4.14 31.69 -22.08
N SER A 60 3.01 31.63 -22.80
CA SER A 60 1.85 32.51 -22.68
C SER A 60 0.76 31.94 -21.77
N ALA A 61 0.92 30.71 -21.25
CA ALA A 61 0.05 30.18 -20.23
C ALA A 61 0.38 30.91 -18.92
N ASP A 62 -0.51 31.83 -18.53
CA ASP A 62 -0.52 32.57 -17.27
C ASP A 62 0.01 31.74 -16.11
N GLU A 63 0.82 32.36 -15.25
CA GLU A 63 1.35 31.83 -14.00
C GLU A 63 0.29 31.09 -13.16
N ILE A 64 -0.97 31.53 -13.26
CA ILE A 64 -2.16 30.91 -12.68
C ILE A 64 -2.39 29.47 -13.17
N LYS A 65 -2.29 29.18 -14.48
CA LYS A 65 -2.47 27.81 -15.01
C LYS A 65 -1.34 26.87 -14.59
N GLN A 66 -0.13 27.40 -14.43
CA GLN A 66 0.98 26.62 -13.88
C GLN A 66 0.73 26.31 -12.40
N GLN A 67 0.29 27.28 -11.61
CA GLN A 67 -0.09 27.08 -10.21
C GLN A 67 -1.23 26.06 -10.06
N GLU A 68 -2.26 26.12 -10.90
CA GLU A 68 -3.35 25.14 -10.90
C GLU A 68 -2.86 23.72 -11.21
N TYR A 69 -1.95 23.58 -12.18
CA TYR A 69 -1.33 22.30 -12.51
C TYR A 69 -0.54 21.75 -11.31
N TYR A 70 0.34 22.56 -10.70
CA TYR A 70 1.12 22.15 -9.54
C TYR A 70 0.24 21.85 -8.33
N ALA A 71 -0.84 22.61 -8.10
CA ALA A 71 -1.79 22.36 -7.03
C ALA A 71 -2.50 21.01 -7.21
N ARG A 72 -2.89 20.66 -8.44
CA ARG A 72 -3.50 19.37 -8.75
C ARG A 72 -2.52 18.21 -8.56
N GLU A 73 -1.29 18.36 -9.05
CA GLU A 73 -0.22 17.36 -8.88
C GLU A 73 0.08 17.14 -7.39
N LYS A 74 0.22 18.22 -6.62
CA LYS A 74 0.41 18.16 -5.17
C LYS A 74 -0.75 17.46 -4.47
N ALA A 75 -2.00 17.81 -4.78
CA ALA A 75 -3.17 17.17 -4.19
C ALA A 75 -3.22 15.66 -4.48
N TRP A 76 -2.84 15.26 -5.70
CA TRP A 76 -2.75 13.86 -6.06
C TRP A 76 -1.66 13.11 -5.29
N LEU A 77 -0.47 13.71 -5.16
CA LEU A 77 0.63 13.15 -4.38
C LEU A 77 0.29 13.03 -2.90
N ASP A 78 -0.35 14.04 -2.31
CA ASP A 78 -0.79 14.05 -0.92
C ASP A 78 -1.84 12.95 -0.68
N ALA A 79 -2.82 12.82 -1.58
CA ALA A 79 -3.83 11.77 -1.50
C ALA A 79 -3.21 10.36 -1.62
N ARG A 80 -2.28 10.17 -2.57
CA ARG A 80 -1.58 8.90 -2.77
C ARG A 80 -0.72 8.54 -1.56
N SER A 81 0.02 9.51 -1.02
CA SER A 81 0.86 9.34 0.18
C SER A 81 0.00 8.96 1.38
N THR A 82 -1.14 9.64 1.55
CA THR A 82 -2.10 9.36 2.63
C THR A 82 -2.65 7.94 2.52
N ALA A 83 -3.07 7.52 1.32
CA ALA A 83 -3.58 6.16 1.09
C ALA A 83 -2.52 5.10 1.41
N ALA A 84 -1.28 5.27 0.91
CA ALA A 84 -0.18 4.34 1.17
C ALA A 84 0.18 4.26 2.67
N PHE A 85 0.10 5.37 3.40
CA PHE A 85 0.31 5.39 4.85
C PHE A 85 -0.75 4.55 5.59
N PHE A 86 -2.02 4.69 5.21
CA PHE A 86 -3.10 3.91 5.83
C PHE A 86 -3.02 2.43 5.49
N GLU A 87 -2.74 2.08 4.24
CA GLU A 87 -2.56 0.70 3.80
C GLU A 87 -1.43 0.01 4.58
N GLU A 88 -0.28 0.67 4.74
CA GLU A 88 0.84 0.12 5.52
C GLU A 88 0.49 0.00 7.02
N LYS A 89 -0.32 0.93 7.55
CA LYS A 89 -0.77 0.88 8.93
C LYS A 89 -1.74 -0.29 9.16
N GLU A 90 -2.67 -0.54 8.24
CA GLU A 90 -3.59 -1.66 8.27
C GLU A 90 -2.85 -3.00 8.18
N ARG A 91 -1.91 -3.12 7.22
CA ARG A 91 -1.07 -4.31 7.07
C ARG A 91 -0.31 -4.64 8.37
N LYS A 92 0.30 -3.64 8.99
CA LYS A 92 0.99 -3.80 10.28
C LYS A 92 0.04 -4.15 11.41
N ALA A 93 -1.18 -3.62 11.41
CA ALA A 93 -2.18 -3.94 12.42
C ALA A 93 -2.63 -5.41 12.28
N GLU A 94 -2.87 -5.88 11.07
CA GLU A 94 -3.21 -7.27 10.77
C GLU A 94 -2.09 -8.23 11.16
N GLU A 95 -0.84 -7.94 10.75
CA GLU A 95 0.33 -8.74 11.10
C GLU A 95 0.51 -8.87 12.63
N ARG A 96 0.36 -7.75 13.35
CA ARG A 96 0.39 -7.74 14.82
C ARG A 96 -0.78 -8.52 15.43
N GLY A 97 -1.98 -8.40 14.85
CA GLY A 97 -3.18 -9.11 15.29
C GLY A 97 -2.99 -10.62 15.16
N LEU A 98 -2.53 -11.07 14.00
CA LEU A 98 -2.23 -12.48 13.72
C LEU A 98 -1.16 -13.02 14.67
N LYS A 99 -0.03 -12.31 14.81
CA LYS A 99 1.06 -12.73 15.70
C LYS A 99 0.58 -12.88 17.14
N ARG A 100 -0.14 -11.89 17.69
CA ARG A 100 -0.69 -11.97 19.05
C ARG A 100 -1.73 -13.07 19.20
N GLY A 101 -2.54 -13.31 18.16
CA GLY A 101 -3.53 -14.38 18.15
C GLY A 101 -2.88 -15.76 18.25
N ILE A 102 -1.85 -16.00 17.43
CA ILE A 102 -1.08 -17.25 17.44
C ILE A 102 -0.38 -17.45 18.79
N GLU A 103 0.34 -16.43 19.28
CA GLU A 103 1.08 -16.49 20.54
C GLU A 103 0.17 -16.83 21.72
N ARG A 104 -0.94 -16.10 21.88
CA ARG A 104 -1.95 -16.39 22.92
C ARG A 104 -2.61 -17.75 22.75
N GLY A 105 -2.84 -18.18 21.51
CA GLY A 105 -3.43 -19.48 21.20
C GLY A 105 -2.52 -20.63 21.63
N ILE A 106 -1.24 -20.53 21.31
CA ILE A 106 -0.21 -21.50 21.69
C ILE A 106 -0.05 -21.53 23.21
N GLU A 107 0.12 -20.38 23.85
CA GLU A 107 0.30 -20.26 25.30
C GLU A 107 -0.85 -20.93 26.06
N ARG A 108 -2.10 -20.55 25.74
CA ARG A 108 -3.30 -21.14 26.35
C ARG A 108 -3.45 -22.63 26.04
N GLY A 109 -3.05 -23.05 24.84
CA GLY A 109 -3.09 -24.45 24.43
C GLY A 109 -2.12 -25.31 25.22
N ILE A 110 -0.89 -24.84 25.39
CA ILE A 110 0.16 -25.51 26.18
C ILE A 110 -0.24 -25.57 27.64
N GLU A 111 -0.67 -24.46 28.24
CA GLU A 111 -1.08 -24.40 29.65
C GLU A 111 -2.19 -25.42 29.95
N LYS A 112 -3.28 -25.38 29.18
CA LYS A 112 -4.40 -26.33 29.33
C LYS A 112 -3.99 -27.77 29.04
N GLY A 113 -3.08 -27.98 28.10
CA GLY A 113 -2.58 -29.30 27.75
C GLY A 113 -1.76 -29.91 28.88
N ILE A 114 -0.86 -29.13 29.48
CA ILE A 114 -0.03 -29.54 30.62
C ILE A 114 -0.90 -29.81 31.84
N GLU A 115 -1.82 -28.92 32.18
CA GLU A 115 -2.71 -29.07 33.33
C GLU A 115 -3.51 -30.39 33.24
N LYS A 116 -4.19 -30.61 32.10
CA LYS A 116 -4.93 -31.86 31.86
C LYS A 116 -4.04 -33.09 31.83
N GLY A 117 -2.85 -32.98 31.25
CA GLY A 117 -1.90 -34.07 31.18
C GLY A 117 -1.39 -34.50 32.56
N ILE A 118 -1.10 -33.53 33.44
CA ILE A 118 -0.69 -33.79 34.82
C ILE A 118 -1.84 -34.41 35.60
N GLU A 119 -3.05 -33.86 35.53
CA GLU A 119 -4.22 -34.40 36.23
C GLU A 119 -4.50 -35.85 35.81
N GLN A 120 -4.56 -36.12 34.50
CA GLN A 120 -4.75 -37.48 33.99
C GLN A 120 -3.60 -38.42 34.36
N GLY A 121 -2.36 -37.93 34.39
CA GLY A 121 -1.19 -38.70 34.77
C GLY A 121 -1.22 -39.10 36.25
N ILE A 122 -1.58 -38.15 37.14
CA ILE A 122 -1.74 -38.41 38.57
C ILE A 122 -2.84 -39.44 38.80
N GLU A 123 -4.00 -39.29 38.14
CA GLU A 123 -5.11 -40.22 38.32
C GLU A 123 -4.76 -41.63 37.84
N LYS A 124 -4.15 -41.75 36.64
CA LYS A 124 -3.65 -43.05 36.15
C LYS A 124 -2.62 -43.67 37.10
N GLY A 125 -1.71 -42.85 37.63
CA GLY A 125 -0.71 -43.29 38.59
C GLY A 125 -1.32 -43.81 39.89
N LYS A 126 -2.34 -43.12 40.43
CA LYS A 126 -3.10 -43.60 41.59
C LYS A 126 -3.74 -44.96 41.34
N ILE A 127 -4.40 -45.13 40.19
CA ILE A 127 -5.02 -46.40 39.81
C ILE A 127 -3.97 -47.52 39.68
N GLU A 128 -2.82 -47.25 39.07
CA GLU A 128 -1.74 -48.23 38.95
C GLU A 128 -1.18 -48.66 40.31
N VAL A 129 -1.00 -47.71 41.23
CA VAL A 129 -0.55 -47.99 42.60
C VAL A 129 -1.61 -48.80 43.34
N ALA A 130 -2.89 -48.43 43.25
CA ALA A 130 -3.97 -49.17 43.89
C ALA A 130 -4.01 -50.64 43.44
N ARG A 131 -3.91 -50.89 42.12
CA ARG A 131 -3.87 -52.25 41.56
C ARG A 131 -2.74 -53.12 42.15
N LYS A 132 -1.56 -52.54 42.38
CA LYS A 132 -0.40 -53.25 42.97
C LYS A 132 -0.54 -53.52 44.48
N LEU A 133 -1.56 -52.96 45.12
CA LEU A 133 -1.79 -53.10 46.56
C LEU A 133 -3.00 -54.00 46.87
N LEU A 134 -3.84 -54.34 45.87
CA LEU A 134 -5.07 -55.11 46.06
C LEU A 134 -4.83 -56.48 46.71
N ASP A 135 -3.70 -57.11 46.44
CA ASP A 135 -3.31 -58.42 46.98
C ASP A 135 -2.68 -58.35 48.38
N ILE A 136 -2.33 -57.15 48.85
CA ILE A 136 -1.59 -56.94 50.11
C ILE A 136 -2.45 -56.25 51.17
N LEU A 137 -3.31 -55.31 50.78
CA LEU A 137 -4.04 -54.42 51.68
C LEU A 137 -5.57 -54.52 51.47
N ASP A 138 -6.33 -54.17 52.51
CA ASP A 138 -7.78 -54.01 52.44
C ASP A 138 -8.21 -52.71 51.73
N ASP A 139 -9.47 -52.66 51.34
CA ASP A 139 -10.01 -51.60 50.47
C ASP A 139 -10.01 -50.23 51.16
N GLU A 140 -10.30 -50.21 52.46
CA GLU A 140 -10.30 -49.01 53.29
C GLU A 140 -8.88 -48.41 53.38
N ILE A 141 -7.85 -49.23 53.60
CA ILE A 141 -6.45 -48.77 53.64
C ILE A 141 -6.01 -48.26 52.26
N ILE A 142 -6.33 -48.98 51.17
CA ILE A 142 -5.95 -48.55 49.81
C ILE A 142 -6.61 -47.22 49.46
N SER A 143 -7.91 -47.07 49.73
CA SER A 143 -8.65 -45.83 49.49
C SER A 143 -8.00 -44.64 50.19
N VAL A 144 -7.68 -44.77 51.49
CA VAL A 144 -7.06 -43.71 52.29
C VAL A 144 -5.63 -43.41 51.85
N LYS A 145 -4.80 -44.43 51.57
CA LYS A 145 -3.37 -44.25 51.27
C LYS A 145 -3.10 -43.76 49.85
N VAL A 146 -3.91 -44.20 48.88
CA VAL A 146 -3.77 -43.82 47.47
C VAL A 146 -4.59 -42.56 47.15
N GLY A 147 -5.62 -42.27 47.95
CA GLY A 147 -6.47 -41.10 47.77
C GLY A 147 -7.42 -41.26 46.57
N ILE A 148 -8.05 -42.42 46.47
CA ILE A 148 -9.12 -42.76 45.52
C ILE A 148 -10.35 -43.24 46.29
N SER A 149 -11.54 -43.18 45.69
CA SER A 149 -12.78 -43.55 46.38
C SER A 149 -12.83 -45.05 46.69
N ILE A 150 -13.54 -45.43 47.76
CA ILE A 150 -13.72 -46.85 48.13
C ILE A 150 -14.47 -47.61 47.03
N GLU A 151 -15.39 -46.94 46.34
CA GLU A 151 -16.09 -47.47 45.17
C GLU A 151 -15.12 -47.75 44.02
N GLU A 152 -14.12 -46.89 43.79
CA GLU A 152 -13.07 -47.11 42.78
C GLU A 152 -12.26 -48.36 43.10
N VAL A 153 -11.84 -48.51 44.37
CA VAL A 153 -11.05 -49.67 44.81
C VAL A 153 -11.82 -50.97 44.63
N LYS A 154 -13.10 -50.98 45.01
CA LYS A 154 -13.98 -52.15 44.83
C LYS A 154 -14.15 -52.51 43.36
N ARG A 155 -14.36 -51.53 42.48
CA ARG A 155 -14.41 -51.77 41.03
C ARG A 155 -13.12 -52.39 40.51
N LEU A 156 -11.95 -51.92 40.96
CA LEU A 156 -10.67 -52.48 40.55
C LEU A 156 -10.45 -53.94 40.99
N ARG A 157 -11.16 -54.44 42.00
CA ARG A 157 -11.14 -55.87 42.38
C ARG A 157 -12.08 -56.74 41.56
N GLU A 158 -13.10 -56.13 40.98
CA GLU A 158 -14.09 -56.82 40.14
C GLU A 158 -13.63 -56.95 38.68
N GLU A 159 -12.63 -56.17 38.27
CA GLU A 159 -11.88 -56.28 37.00
C GLU A 159 -10.91 -57.48 36.98
#